data_AF-A0A4Q9PZ24-F1
#
_entry.id   AF-A0A4Q9PZ24-F1
#
_cell.length_a   1.000
_cell.length_b   1.000
_cell.length_c   1.000
_cell.angle_alpha   90.00
_cell.angle_beta   90.00
_cell.angle_gamma   90.00
#
_symmetry.space_group_name_H-M   'P 1'
#
loop_
_entity.id
_entity.type
_entity.pdbx_description
1 polymer ?
#
loop_
_entity_poly.entity_id
_entity_poly.type
_entity_poly.pdbx_seq_one_letter_code
_entity_poly.pdbx_strand_id
1 'polypeptide(L)'
;MSHSLKCDHCNSRYYSNYFTDAVTQTRTYYRGIPAAILLTPHVIIETSLCYRFTWSTVCAWVSFTNNARIYNLEHSDARERFPEAFRSIQPDLSPSLLSDLFFLFALLRDRDEEGLCLVHSSHGEQSDRLDALLQDRTLRWAGPGRENWDHVCNKCRLQKDVSGSRYAIRAVVVDGITIGRPCCNVHDCQNPLPTQRSRFCETHRDLKMICAVVGCNQHASPNKQTCPEPSHRALEDPNGRSALFILRRRLERLQTSSLEDEGTGVSEELTEYDENGECPSKSEEGNTKPRARFGRRRTHNEQLVVATCGVILGRATMFGSEGIDGVMQFLKNMFPLLLPQVIFFDNACSLKKHVIALKEKHFDNCIMPVDAFHAKTKHKESDNFCNQHCNAAQWPELFNGDKWIFNSSAAEMTNAWLGGFQAMVREMRAARYDFFLDEVIKWRNRLTIEELSRVGADPKLLN
;
A
#
# COMPACT_ATOMS: atom_id res chain seq x y z
N MET A 1 11.15 -5.05 -42.15
CA MET A 1 10.39 -3.78 -41.99
C MET A 1 11.03 -2.97 -40.87
N SER A 2 11.24 -1.67 -41.07
CA SER A 2 11.69 -0.78 -39.99
C SER A 2 10.51 -0.45 -39.09
N HIS A 3 10.66 -0.61 -37.77
CA HIS A 3 9.65 -0.28 -36.75
C HIS A 3 9.76 1.18 -36.26
N SER A 4 10.64 1.97 -36.89
CA SER A 4 10.84 3.39 -36.59
C SER A 4 11.30 4.15 -37.84
N LEU A 5 11.13 5.47 -37.81
CA LEU A 5 11.67 6.42 -38.80
C LEU A 5 12.77 7.26 -38.16
N LYS A 6 13.87 7.51 -38.87
CA LYS A 6 14.97 8.36 -38.38
C LYS A 6 14.96 9.69 -39.14
N CYS A 7 15.09 10.81 -38.43
CA CYS A 7 15.35 12.10 -39.06
C CYS A 7 16.86 12.28 -39.28
N ASP A 8 17.29 12.53 -40.51
CA ASP A 8 18.71 12.68 -40.84
C ASP A 8 19.31 14.01 -40.37
N HIS A 9 18.47 15.01 -40.08
CA HIS A 9 18.93 16.32 -39.60
C HIS A 9 19.23 16.33 -38.09
N CYS A 10 18.28 15.88 -37.26
CA CYS A 10 18.41 15.91 -35.80
C CYS A 10 18.75 14.54 -35.18
N ASN A 11 18.85 13.48 -35.97
CA ASN A 11 19.05 12.10 -35.54
C ASN A 11 17.95 11.50 -34.63
N SER A 12 16.85 12.22 -34.39
CA SER A 12 15.71 11.70 -33.64
C SER A 12 15.07 10.50 -34.34
N ARG A 13 14.55 9.56 -33.54
CA ARG A 13 13.82 8.38 -34.03
C ARG A 13 12.36 8.44 -33.62
N TYR A 14 11.47 8.23 -34.57
CA TYR A 14 10.03 8.29 -34.40
C TYR A 14 9.45 6.88 -34.44
N TYR A 15 8.67 6.53 -33.42
CA TYR A 15 7.91 5.30 -33.28
C TYR A 15 6.41 5.64 -33.34
N SER A 16 5.54 4.63 -33.25
CA SER A 16 4.09 4.81 -33.32
C SER A 16 3.51 5.66 -32.18
N ASN A 17 4.03 5.54 -30.96
CA ASN A 17 3.48 6.24 -29.79
C ASN A 17 4.42 7.26 -29.15
N TYR A 18 5.68 7.27 -29.56
CA TYR A 18 6.69 8.17 -29.01
C TYR A 18 7.78 8.46 -30.03
N PHE A 19 8.59 9.47 -29.74
CA PHE A 19 9.87 9.68 -30.40
C PHE A 19 10.99 9.74 -29.37
N THR A 20 12.21 9.44 -29.80
CA THR A 20 13.43 9.62 -29.00
C THR A 20 14.25 10.73 -29.61
N ASP A 21 14.57 11.73 -28.81
CA ASP A 21 15.43 12.85 -29.16
C ASP A 21 16.90 12.50 -28.88
N ALA A 22 17.74 12.62 -29.91
CA ALA A 22 19.16 12.26 -29.80
C ALA A 22 19.99 13.31 -29.02
N VAL A 23 19.53 14.56 -28.97
CA VAL A 23 20.21 15.69 -28.31
C VAL A 23 19.91 15.68 -26.82
N THR A 24 18.63 15.66 -26.46
CA THR A 24 18.21 15.65 -25.04
C THR A 24 18.26 14.25 -24.42
N GLN A 25 18.40 13.20 -25.24
CA GLN A 25 18.36 11.81 -24.82
C GLN A 25 17.07 11.45 -24.07
N THR A 26 15.95 11.98 -24.54
CA THR A 26 14.62 11.75 -23.96
C THR A 26 13.74 10.95 -24.90
N ARG A 27 12.91 10.10 -24.32
CA ARG A 27 11.72 9.53 -24.96
C ARG A 27 10.52 10.38 -24.59
N THR A 28 9.81 10.89 -25.61
CA THR A 28 8.60 11.68 -25.45
C THR A 28 7.44 10.98 -26.14
N TYR A 29 6.42 10.62 -25.37
CA TYR A 29 5.17 10.09 -25.92
C TYR A 29 4.35 11.22 -26.54
N TYR A 30 3.66 10.92 -27.65
CA TYR A 30 2.77 11.90 -28.26
C TYR A 30 1.58 12.20 -27.34
N ARG A 31 0.98 13.37 -27.51
CA ARG A 31 -0.16 13.84 -26.70
C ARG A 31 -1.39 12.96 -26.94
N GLY A 32 -2.22 12.76 -25.92
CA GLY A 32 -3.38 11.89 -25.97
C GLY A 32 -3.05 10.44 -25.62
N ILE A 33 -4.10 9.65 -25.37
CA ILE A 33 -3.99 8.20 -25.22
C ILE A 33 -4.00 7.55 -26.61
N PRO A 34 -2.95 6.83 -27.02
CA PRO A 34 -2.93 6.19 -28.32
C PRO A 34 -3.97 5.07 -28.41
N ALA A 35 -4.44 4.72 -29.61
CA ALA A 35 -5.37 3.60 -29.81
C ALA A 35 -4.74 2.23 -29.44
N ALA A 36 -3.42 2.11 -29.60
CA ALA A 36 -2.64 0.96 -29.17
C ALA A 36 -1.24 1.39 -28.68
N ILE A 37 -0.74 0.68 -27.67
CA ILE A 37 0.52 0.95 -26.98
C ILE A 37 1.59 -0.04 -27.46
N LEU A 38 2.63 0.49 -28.08
CA LEU A 38 3.88 -0.17 -28.41
C LEU A 38 4.71 -0.30 -27.13
N LEU A 39 4.67 -1.49 -26.54
CA LEU A 39 5.34 -1.77 -25.28
C LEU A 39 6.77 -2.27 -25.50
N THR A 40 6.95 -3.18 -26.46
CA THR A 40 8.24 -3.67 -26.94
C THR A 40 8.24 -3.67 -28.47
N PRO A 41 9.38 -3.83 -29.16
CA PRO A 41 9.43 -3.81 -30.64
C PRO A 41 8.50 -4.83 -31.33
N HIS A 42 8.06 -5.87 -30.62
CA HIS A 42 7.21 -6.94 -31.16
C HIS A 42 5.86 -7.06 -30.47
N VAL A 43 5.55 -6.17 -29.51
CA VAL A 43 4.29 -6.24 -28.74
C VAL A 43 3.60 -4.88 -28.75
N ILE A 44 2.45 -4.86 -29.41
CA ILE A 44 1.53 -3.74 -29.48
C ILE A 44 0.22 -4.21 -28.86
N ILE A 45 -0.33 -3.44 -27.91
CA ILE A 45 -1.54 -3.80 -27.18
C ILE A 45 -2.57 -2.68 -27.31
N GLU A 46 -3.78 -3.02 -27.72
CA GLU A 46 -4.88 -2.05 -27.84
C GLU A 46 -5.26 -1.45 -26.49
N THR A 47 -5.62 -0.18 -26.49
CA THR A 47 -6.00 0.56 -25.28
C THR A 47 -7.27 -0.02 -24.61
N SER A 48 -8.20 -0.54 -25.41
CA SER A 48 -9.37 -1.29 -24.93
C SER A 48 -8.97 -2.48 -24.06
N LEU A 49 -7.96 -3.24 -24.48
CA LEU A 49 -7.42 -4.39 -23.76
C LEU A 49 -6.66 -3.95 -22.50
N CYS A 50 -5.96 -2.81 -22.55
CA CYS A 50 -5.32 -2.22 -21.36
C CYS A 50 -6.36 -1.85 -20.28
N TYR A 51 -7.51 -1.29 -20.68
CA TYR A 51 -8.62 -1.05 -19.77
C TYR A 51 -9.19 -2.35 -19.21
N ARG A 52 -9.41 -3.38 -20.06
CA ARG A 52 -9.87 -4.69 -19.61
C ARG A 52 -9.02 -5.24 -18.47
N PHE A 53 -7.69 -5.27 -18.64
CA PHE A 53 -6.78 -5.74 -17.60
C PHE A 53 -6.84 -4.86 -16.33
N THR A 54 -6.90 -3.53 -16.50
CA THR A 54 -7.06 -2.60 -15.37
C THR A 54 -8.33 -2.91 -14.57
N TRP A 55 -9.46 -3.08 -15.24
CA TRP A 55 -10.74 -3.37 -14.60
C TRP A 55 -10.79 -4.75 -13.95
N SER A 56 -10.23 -5.78 -14.59
CA SER A 56 -10.08 -7.10 -13.97
C SER A 56 -9.25 -7.05 -12.68
N THR A 57 -8.18 -6.25 -12.66
CA THR A 57 -7.38 -6.02 -11.46
C THR A 57 -8.17 -5.26 -10.39
N VAL A 58 -8.83 -4.15 -10.72
CA VAL A 58 -9.55 -3.30 -9.74
C VAL A 58 -10.78 -3.99 -9.15
N CYS A 59 -11.59 -4.64 -9.99
CA CYS A 59 -12.90 -5.17 -9.59
C CYS A 59 -12.84 -6.61 -9.05
N ALA A 60 -11.82 -7.38 -9.41
CA ALA A 60 -11.74 -8.81 -9.09
C ALA A 60 -10.34 -9.27 -8.63
N TRP A 61 -9.44 -8.33 -8.30
CA TRP A 61 -8.08 -8.62 -7.81
C TRP A 61 -7.27 -9.53 -8.73
N VAL A 62 -7.60 -9.56 -10.02
CA VAL A 62 -6.90 -10.40 -10.99
C VAL A 62 -5.46 -9.90 -11.13
N SER A 63 -4.51 -10.73 -10.75
CA SER A 63 -3.08 -10.41 -10.83
C SER A 63 -2.58 -10.29 -12.27
N PHE A 64 -1.42 -9.66 -12.47
CA PHE A 64 -0.78 -9.65 -13.80
C PHE A 64 -0.55 -11.06 -14.33
N THR A 65 -0.19 -12.02 -13.46
CA THR A 65 -0.07 -13.43 -13.84
C THR A 65 -1.40 -14.02 -14.31
N ASN A 66 -2.48 -13.76 -13.58
CA ASN A 66 -3.79 -14.31 -13.92
C ASN A 66 -4.38 -13.63 -15.17
N ASN A 67 -4.22 -12.31 -15.33
CA ASN A 67 -4.62 -11.61 -16.56
C ASN A 67 -3.90 -12.18 -17.79
N ALA A 68 -2.58 -12.38 -17.70
CA ALA A 68 -1.79 -12.96 -18.79
C ALA A 68 -2.26 -14.38 -19.12
N ARG A 69 -2.47 -15.21 -18.08
CA ARG A 69 -2.95 -16.58 -18.25
C ARG A 69 -4.35 -16.64 -18.86
N ILE A 70 -5.29 -15.84 -18.37
CA ILE A 70 -6.65 -15.76 -18.91
C ILE A 70 -6.60 -15.37 -20.39
N TYR A 71 -5.86 -14.32 -20.73
CA TYR A 71 -5.72 -13.89 -22.13
C TYR A 71 -5.13 -14.98 -23.02
N ASN A 72 -4.04 -15.64 -22.60
CA ASN A 72 -3.40 -16.67 -23.40
C ASN A 72 -4.26 -17.93 -23.57
N LEU A 73 -5.16 -18.22 -22.61
CA LEU A 73 -6.14 -19.30 -22.70
C LEU A 73 -7.29 -18.94 -23.65
N GLU A 74 -7.81 -17.73 -23.57
CA GLU A 74 -8.87 -17.24 -24.48
C GLU A 74 -8.42 -17.20 -25.94
N HIS A 75 -7.11 -17.09 -26.20
CA HIS A 75 -6.54 -16.96 -27.53
C HIS A 75 -5.64 -18.16 -27.91
N SER A 76 -5.91 -19.36 -27.37
CA SER A 76 -5.17 -20.59 -27.69
C SER A 76 -5.06 -20.82 -29.20
N ASP A 77 -6.17 -20.71 -29.92
CA ASP A 77 -6.23 -21.01 -31.36
C ASP A 77 -5.44 -20.00 -32.20
N ALA A 78 -5.35 -18.75 -31.75
CA ALA A 78 -4.53 -17.74 -32.40
C ALA A 78 -3.03 -17.98 -32.15
N ARG A 79 -2.69 -18.47 -30.95
CA ARG A 79 -1.32 -18.84 -30.58
C ARG A 79 -0.84 -20.08 -31.33
N GLU A 80 -1.69 -21.09 -31.51
CA GLU A 80 -1.37 -22.29 -32.28
C GLU A 80 -1.15 -21.99 -33.77
N ARG A 81 -1.90 -21.03 -34.33
CA ARG A 81 -1.77 -20.57 -35.72
C ARG A 81 -0.67 -19.53 -35.91
N PHE A 82 0.10 -19.20 -34.87
CA PHE A 82 1.13 -18.17 -34.97
C PHE A 82 2.21 -18.60 -35.98
N PRO A 83 2.62 -17.73 -36.93
CA PRO A 83 3.42 -18.20 -38.05
C PRO A 83 4.80 -18.71 -37.63
N GLU A 84 5.14 -19.89 -38.13
CA GLU A 84 6.39 -20.60 -37.89
C GLU A 84 7.64 -19.73 -38.09
N ALA A 85 7.62 -18.85 -39.11
CA ALA A 85 8.70 -17.94 -39.46
C ALA A 85 9.06 -16.96 -38.33
N PHE A 86 8.18 -16.77 -37.35
CA PHE A 86 8.37 -15.89 -36.20
C PHE A 86 8.54 -16.65 -34.87
N ARG A 87 8.90 -17.95 -34.89
CA ARG A 87 9.05 -18.78 -33.67
C ARG A 87 9.98 -18.22 -32.59
N SER A 88 10.93 -17.35 -32.94
CA SER A 88 11.78 -16.65 -31.98
C SER A 88 11.02 -15.64 -31.12
N ILE A 89 9.82 -15.23 -31.54
CA ILE A 89 8.89 -14.36 -30.83
C ILE A 89 7.78 -15.25 -30.28
N GLN A 90 7.71 -15.37 -28.96
CA GLN A 90 6.60 -16.07 -28.30
C GLN A 90 5.36 -15.16 -28.29
N PRO A 91 4.20 -15.61 -28.81
CA PRO A 91 2.98 -14.80 -28.84
C PRO A 91 2.28 -14.69 -27.47
N ASP A 92 2.84 -15.33 -26.44
CA ASP A 92 2.30 -15.33 -25.09
C ASP A 92 2.48 -13.99 -24.38
N LEU A 93 1.40 -13.49 -23.77
CA LEU A 93 1.53 -12.44 -22.77
C LEU A 93 2.19 -13.02 -21.52
N SER A 94 3.19 -12.30 -21.00
CA SER A 94 3.87 -12.65 -19.76
C SER A 94 3.42 -11.75 -18.60
N PRO A 95 3.58 -12.19 -17.34
CA PRO A 95 3.25 -11.35 -16.18
C PRO A 95 4.09 -10.06 -16.11
N SER A 96 5.36 -10.11 -16.53
CA SER A 96 6.23 -8.93 -16.56
C SER A 96 5.75 -7.91 -17.59
N LEU A 97 5.33 -8.39 -18.75
CA LEU A 97 4.81 -7.54 -19.82
C LEU A 97 3.52 -6.83 -19.39
N LEU A 98 2.58 -7.54 -18.76
CA LEU A 98 1.38 -6.90 -18.23
C LEU A 98 1.65 -5.93 -17.08
N SER A 99 2.66 -6.22 -16.25
CA SER A 99 3.06 -5.28 -15.21
C SER A 99 3.56 -3.96 -15.82
N ASP A 100 4.47 -4.02 -16.79
CA ASP A 100 5.00 -2.82 -17.44
C ASP A 100 3.92 -2.09 -18.27
N LEU A 101 3.00 -2.83 -18.91
CA LEU A 101 1.84 -2.26 -19.58
C LEU A 101 0.97 -1.46 -18.61
N PHE A 102 0.63 -2.04 -17.46
CA PHE A 102 -0.22 -1.40 -16.46
C PHE A 102 0.39 -0.06 -16.00
N PHE A 103 1.68 -0.07 -15.63
CA PHE A 103 2.36 1.13 -15.15
C PHE A 103 2.52 2.19 -16.24
N LEU A 104 2.95 1.80 -17.44
CA LEU A 104 3.09 2.73 -18.56
C LEU A 104 1.73 3.34 -18.94
N PHE A 105 0.70 2.52 -19.05
CA PHE A 105 -0.63 2.99 -19.42
C PHE A 105 -1.22 3.94 -18.36
N ALA A 106 -1.06 3.61 -17.08
CA ALA A 106 -1.46 4.49 -15.99
C ALA A 106 -0.72 5.84 -16.02
N LEU A 107 0.59 5.84 -16.29
CA LEU A 107 1.37 7.08 -16.46
C LEU A 107 0.94 7.90 -17.68
N LEU A 108 0.63 7.25 -18.81
CA LEU A 108 0.10 7.94 -19.99
C LEU A 108 -1.23 8.64 -19.67
N ARG A 109 -2.15 7.95 -18.98
CA ARG A 109 -3.41 8.53 -18.50
C ARG A 109 -3.19 9.70 -17.54
N ASP A 110 -2.30 9.54 -16.57
CA ASP A 110 -1.98 10.61 -15.60
C ASP A 110 -1.44 11.87 -16.27
N ARG A 111 -0.54 11.73 -17.27
CA ARG A 111 -0.04 12.89 -18.02
C ARG A 111 -1.10 13.52 -18.93
N ASP A 112 -1.91 12.69 -19.59
CA ASP A 112 -2.98 13.16 -20.47
C ASP A 112 -4.07 13.94 -19.69
N GLU A 113 -4.43 13.47 -18.50
CA GLU A 113 -5.35 14.19 -17.59
C GLU A 113 -4.80 15.56 -17.16
N GLU A 114 -3.48 15.72 -17.08
CA GLU A 114 -2.82 17.03 -16.86
C GLU A 114 -2.61 17.83 -18.17
N GLY A 115 -3.01 17.29 -19.32
CA GLY A 115 -2.79 17.89 -20.63
C GLY A 115 -1.32 17.90 -21.09
N LEU A 116 -0.47 17.06 -20.51
CA LEU A 116 0.97 16.96 -20.74
C LEU A 116 1.36 15.69 -21.50
N CYS A 117 2.57 15.68 -22.07
CA CYS A 117 3.17 14.46 -22.63
C CYS A 117 3.96 13.70 -21.56
N LEU A 118 3.99 12.37 -21.66
CA LEU A 118 4.91 11.55 -20.87
C LEU A 118 6.33 11.65 -21.43
N VAL A 119 7.29 12.06 -20.61
CA VAL A 119 8.70 12.22 -20.99
C VAL A 119 9.58 11.50 -19.98
N HIS A 120 10.56 10.74 -20.46
CA HIS A 120 11.58 10.11 -19.61
C HIS A 120 12.88 9.87 -20.37
N SER A 121 13.95 9.48 -19.67
CA SER A 121 15.25 9.18 -20.30
C SER A 121 15.15 8.06 -21.34
N SER A 122 15.84 8.21 -22.48
CA SER A 122 15.92 7.16 -23.50
C SER A 122 16.90 6.04 -23.16
N HIS A 123 17.74 6.20 -22.13
CA HIS A 123 18.75 5.22 -21.70
C HIS A 123 18.30 4.39 -20.49
N GLY A 124 18.89 3.19 -20.34
CA GLY A 124 18.64 2.28 -19.21
C GLY A 124 17.53 1.25 -19.46
N GLU A 125 17.39 0.29 -18.55
CA GLU A 125 16.33 -0.71 -18.59
C GLU A 125 14.95 -0.06 -18.49
N GLN A 126 13.95 -0.61 -19.19
CA GLN A 126 12.59 -0.03 -19.20
C GLN A 126 11.97 0.02 -17.80
N SER A 127 12.21 -1.03 -17.02
CA SER A 127 11.69 -1.17 -15.66
C SER A 127 12.22 -0.08 -14.72
N ASP A 128 13.49 0.31 -14.85
CA ASP A 128 14.10 1.33 -13.99
C ASP A 128 13.74 2.76 -14.44
N ARG A 129 13.48 2.96 -15.74
CA ARG A 129 12.97 4.22 -16.28
C ARG A 129 11.59 4.58 -15.72
N LEU A 130 10.72 3.60 -15.56
CA LEU A 130 9.37 3.83 -15.04
C LEU A 130 9.39 4.16 -13.55
N ASP A 131 10.22 3.49 -12.74
CA ASP A 131 10.21 3.64 -11.28
C ASP A 131 10.35 5.11 -10.80
N ALA A 132 11.20 5.92 -11.44
CA ALA A 132 11.33 7.35 -11.12
C ALA A 132 10.04 8.14 -11.42
N LEU A 133 9.37 7.85 -12.54
CA LEU A 133 8.09 8.48 -12.92
C LEU A 133 6.96 8.05 -11.98
N LEU A 134 6.97 6.78 -11.56
CA LEU A 134 6.00 6.25 -10.59
C LEU A 134 6.15 6.95 -9.23
N GLN A 135 7.39 7.19 -8.79
CA GLN A 135 7.68 7.94 -7.57
C GLN A 135 7.22 9.38 -7.66
N ASP A 136 7.56 10.10 -8.74
CA ASP A 136 7.12 11.48 -8.97
C ASP A 136 5.58 11.59 -8.89
N ARG A 137 4.87 10.69 -9.59
CA ARG A 137 3.41 10.63 -9.57
C ARG A 137 2.85 10.36 -8.18
N THR A 138 3.45 9.44 -7.45
CA THR A 138 3.04 9.13 -6.07
C THR A 138 3.21 10.34 -5.15
N LEU A 139 4.33 11.07 -5.26
CA LEU A 139 4.61 12.26 -4.46
C LEU A 139 3.63 13.39 -4.76
N ARG A 140 3.30 13.64 -6.04
CA ARG A 140 2.26 14.60 -6.43
C ARG A 140 0.88 14.25 -5.87
N TRP A 141 0.60 12.97 -5.68
CA TRP A 141 -0.66 12.43 -5.14
C TRP A 141 -0.70 12.33 -3.60
N ALA A 142 0.32 12.83 -2.91
CA ALA A 142 0.31 12.89 -1.46
C ALA A 142 -0.62 14.01 -0.96
N GLY A 143 -1.45 13.71 0.04
CA GLY A 143 -2.33 14.70 0.67
C GLY A 143 -3.28 15.37 -0.32
N PRO A 144 -3.34 16.72 -0.38
CA PRO A 144 -4.26 17.47 -1.22
C PRO A 144 -4.15 17.26 -2.74
N GLY A 145 -3.05 16.68 -3.23
CA GLY A 145 -2.86 16.41 -4.65
C GLY A 145 -3.63 15.19 -5.19
N ARG A 146 -4.23 14.38 -4.30
CA ARG A 146 -5.02 13.20 -4.71
C ARG A 146 -6.38 13.58 -5.30
N GLU A 147 -6.79 12.87 -6.33
CA GLU A 147 -8.17 12.95 -6.83
C GLU A 147 -9.18 12.56 -5.73
N ASN A 148 -10.15 13.43 -5.45
CA ASN A 148 -11.19 13.24 -4.43
C ASN A 148 -10.71 13.29 -2.97
N TRP A 149 -9.55 13.89 -2.69
CA TRP A 149 -8.99 13.98 -1.34
C TRP A 149 -9.93 14.72 -0.35
N ASP A 150 -10.66 15.73 -0.81
CA ASP A 150 -11.58 16.56 -0.04
C ASP A 150 -13.05 16.22 -0.30
N HIS A 151 -13.32 15.02 -0.83
CA HIS A 151 -14.66 14.56 -1.18
C HIS A 151 -15.68 14.74 -0.06
N VAL A 152 -16.86 15.21 -0.45
CA VAL A 152 -18.05 15.27 0.38
C VAL A 152 -19.30 14.82 -0.38
N CYS A 153 -20.23 14.21 0.33
CA CYS A 153 -21.56 13.87 -0.14
C CYS A 153 -22.52 13.83 1.05
N ASN A 154 -23.82 13.65 0.80
CA ASN A 154 -24.85 13.59 1.84
C ASN A 154 -24.69 12.39 2.80
N LYS A 155 -23.80 11.44 2.50
CA LYS A 155 -23.47 10.29 3.37
C LYS A 155 -22.27 10.52 4.28
N CYS A 156 -21.35 11.41 3.92
CA CYS A 156 -20.13 11.70 4.72
C CYS A 156 -20.07 13.13 5.27
N ARG A 157 -21.09 13.95 4.95
CA ARG A 157 -21.27 15.30 5.45
C ARG A 157 -22.71 15.51 5.89
N LEU A 158 -22.89 16.00 7.10
CA LEU A 158 -24.17 16.48 7.62
C LEU A 158 -24.21 18.00 7.54
N GLN A 159 -25.27 18.58 6.98
CA GLN A 159 -25.53 20.02 7.04
C GLN A 159 -26.64 20.30 8.05
N LYS A 160 -26.44 21.32 8.89
CA LYS A 160 -27.41 21.79 9.87
C LYS A 160 -27.58 23.29 9.76
N ASP A 161 -28.83 23.75 9.84
CA ASP A 161 -29.15 25.16 10.05
C ASP A 161 -29.39 25.39 11.54
N VAL A 162 -28.55 26.21 12.17
CA VAL A 162 -28.71 26.60 13.59
C VAL A 162 -28.78 28.12 13.65
N SER A 163 -29.92 28.64 14.09
CA SER A 163 -30.15 30.10 14.25
C SER A 163 -29.83 30.92 13.00
N GLY A 164 -30.18 30.40 11.81
CA GLY A 164 -29.92 31.06 10.53
C GLY A 164 -28.49 30.91 9.98
N SER A 165 -27.60 30.22 10.71
CA SER A 165 -26.25 29.90 10.26
C SER A 165 -26.15 28.44 9.81
N ARG A 166 -25.49 28.21 8.66
CA ARG A 166 -25.23 26.88 8.11
C ARG A 166 -23.95 26.30 8.68
N TYR A 167 -24.07 25.14 9.33
CA TYR A 167 -22.96 24.35 9.83
C TYR A 167 -22.84 23.06 9.03
N ALA A 168 -21.61 22.58 8.86
CA ALA A 168 -21.33 21.29 8.24
C ALA A 168 -20.43 20.45 9.15
N ILE A 169 -20.80 19.18 9.31
CA ILE A 169 -20.02 18.18 10.03
C ILE A 169 -19.54 17.15 9.00
N ARG A 170 -18.24 17.09 8.74
CA ARG A 170 -17.63 16.04 7.92
C ARG A 170 -17.06 14.94 8.80
N ALA A 171 -17.32 13.70 8.43
CA ALA A 171 -16.82 12.54 9.16
C ALA A 171 -15.96 11.63 8.28
N VAL A 172 -14.84 11.18 8.85
CA VAL A 172 -13.95 10.19 8.25
C VAL A 172 -13.63 9.09 9.26
N VAL A 173 -13.13 7.98 8.75
CA VAL A 173 -12.65 6.85 9.51
C VAL A 173 -11.18 6.65 9.18
N VAL A 174 -10.37 6.47 10.21
CA VAL A 174 -8.95 6.12 10.12
C VAL A 174 -8.81 4.69 10.57
N ASP A 175 -8.16 3.87 9.76
CA ASP A 175 -7.94 2.46 10.09
C ASP A 175 -6.73 1.91 9.32
N GLY A 176 -6.11 0.87 9.85
CA GLY A 176 -4.94 0.21 9.30
C GLY A 176 -5.27 -1.16 8.70
N ILE A 177 -4.61 -1.51 7.60
CA ILE A 177 -4.60 -2.88 7.08
C ILE A 177 -3.19 -3.41 6.94
N THR A 178 -2.98 -4.65 7.39
CA THR A 178 -1.74 -5.41 7.25
C THR A 178 -1.51 -5.85 5.80
N ILE A 179 -1.29 -4.88 4.92
CA ILE A 179 -0.74 -5.03 3.57
C ILE A 179 0.57 -4.26 3.53
N GLY A 180 1.54 -4.78 2.77
CA GLY A 180 2.87 -4.20 2.82
C GLY A 180 3.81 -4.73 1.77
N ARG A 181 4.98 -4.10 1.70
CA ARG A 181 6.11 -4.44 0.82
C ARG A 181 7.38 -4.72 1.63
N PRO A 182 8.41 -5.33 1.02
CA PRO A 182 9.73 -5.40 1.64
C PRO A 182 10.28 -4.02 1.98
N CYS A 183 10.86 -3.87 3.18
CA CYS A 183 11.51 -2.65 3.64
C CYS A 183 12.83 -2.96 4.37
N CYS A 184 13.56 -1.91 4.75
CA CYS A 184 14.80 -2.05 5.48
C CYS A 184 14.59 -2.71 6.85
N ASN A 185 15.52 -3.58 7.26
CA ASN A 185 15.47 -4.23 8.58
C ASN A 185 15.65 -3.28 9.77
N VAL A 186 16.20 -2.08 9.56
CA VAL A 186 16.28 -1.05 10.60
C VAL A 186 14.88 -0.51 10.91
N HIS A 187 14.54 -0.40 12.20
CA HIS A 187 13.23 0.08 12.65
C HIS A 187 12.92 1.47 12.09
N ASP A 188 11.71 1.67 11.58
CA ASP A 188 11.22 2.90 10.94
C ASP A 188 12.04 3.45 9.76
N CYS A 189 13.03 2.71 9.25
CA CYS A 189 13.77 3.14 8.08
C CYS A 189 12.88 3.11 6.82
N GLN A 190 12.68 4.27 6.23
CA GLN A 190 11.86 4.45 5.02
C GLN A 190 12.66 4.38 3.72
N ASN A 191 14.00 4.31 3.80
CA ASN A 191 14.86 4.25 2.64
C ASN A 191 14.57 2.98 1.81
N PRO A 192 14.42 3.11 0.48
CA PRO A 192 14.12 1.97 -0.37
C PRO A 192 15.27 0.95 -0.37
N LEU A 193 14.90 -0.32 -0.54
CA LEU A 193 15.88 -1.39 -0.74
C LEU A 193 16.46 -1.30 -2.17
N PRO A 194 17.78 -1.51 -2.36
CA PRO A 194 18.39 -1.54 -3.69
C PRO A 194 17.77 -2.61 -4.60
N THR A 195 17.40 -3.75 -4.01
CA THR A 195 16.67 -4.83 -4.69
C THR A 195 15.64 -5.42 -3.75
N GLN A 196 14.63 -6.11 -4.28
CA GLN A 196 13.62 -6.81 -3.46
C GLN A 196 14.24 -7.90 -2.57
N ARG A 197 15.44 -8.39 -2.90
CA ARG A 197 16.16 -9.44 -2.14
C ARG A 197 17.08 -8.86 -1.05
N SER A 198 17.27 -7.55 -1.00
CA SER A 198 18.12 -6.90 -0.01
C SER A 198 17.44 -6.84 1.37
N ARG A 199 18.21 -6.98 2.45
CA ARG A 199 17.73 -6.83 3.84
C ARG A 199 17.86 -5.40 4.38
N PHE A 200 18.81 -4.67 3.83
CA PHE A 200 19.13 -3.31 4.23
C PHE A 200 19.13 -2.38 3.02
N CYS A 201 18.77 -1.13 3.24
CA CYS A 201 18.92 -0.07 2.25
C CYS A 201 20.40 0.32 2.10
N GLU A 202 20.72 1.18 1.13
CA GLU A 202 22.11 1.59 0.88
C GLU A 202 22.76 2.29 2.08
N THR A 203 21.99 3.09 2.83
CA THR A 203 22.49 3.78 4.04
C THR A 203 22.78 2.83 5.20
N HIS A 204 22.21 1.61 5.18
CA HIS A 204 22.38 0.60 6.22
C HIS A 204 23.10 -0.65 5.69
N ARG A 205 23.80 -0.53 4.56
CA ARG A 205 24.50 -1.63 3.89
C ARG A 205 25.49 -2.36 4.81
N ASP A 206 26.14 -1.64 5.72
CA ASP A 206 27.16 -2.18 6.61
C ASP A 206 26.59 -3.16 7.64
N LEU A 207 25.30 -2.99 8.00
CA LEU A 207 24.59 -3.93 8.87
C LEU A 207 24.43 -5.32 8.25
N LYS A 208 24.64 -5.47 6.94
CA LYS A 208 24.71 -6.79 6.29
C LYS A 208 25.88 -7.62 6.82
N MET A 209 26.95 -6.97 7.28
CA MET A 209 28.15 -7.58 7.84
C MET A 209 28.05 -7.86 9.34
N ILE A 210 26.93 -7.50 9.98
CA ILE A 210 26.64 -7.77 11.38
C ILE A 210 25.79 -9.03 11.47
N CYS A 211 25.98 -9.77 12.57
CA CYS A 211 25.23 -10.99 12.87
C CYS A 211 23.71 -10.74 12.80
N ALA A 212 22.98 -11.62 12.12
CA ALA A 212 21.53 -11.55 11.97
C ALA A 212 20.74 -11.84 13.26
N VAL A 213 21.42 -12.13 14.36
CA VAL A 213 20.80 -12.34 15.68
C VAL A 213 20.51 -11.00 16.33
N VAL A 214 19.26 -10.79 16.69
CA VAL A 214 18.76 -9.58 17.34
C VAL A 214 19.53 -9.34 18.64
N GLY A 215 20.14 -8.16 18.77
CA GLY A 215 20.98 -7.79 19.92
C GLY A 215 22.44 -8.19 19.81
N CYS A 216 22.85 -8.93 18.78
CA CYS A 216 24.26 -9.24 18.53
C CYS A 216 24.91 -8.19 17.63
N ASN A 217 26.01 -7.59 18.09
CA ASN A 217 26.78 -6.59 17.33
C ASN A 217 28.08 -7.17 16.73
N GLN A 218 28.31 -8.47 16.82
CA GLN A 218 29.50 -9.11 16.25
C GLN A 218 29.39 -9.23 14.73
N HIS A 219 30.53 -9.25 14.05
CA HIS A 219 30.58 -9.46 12.61
C HIS A 219 30.12 -10.87 12.21
N ALA A 220 29.32 -10.93 11.15
CA ALA A 220 28.99 -12.17 10.50
C ALA A 220 30.24 -12.79 9.86
N SER A 221 30.36 -14.11 9.92
CA SER A 221 31.48 -14.81 9.29
C SER A 221 31.35 -14.80 7.75
N PRO A 222 32.47 -14.97 7.02
CA PRO A 222 32.42 -15.07 5.56
C PRO A 222 31.40 -16.13 5.09
N ASN A 223 30.59 -15.79 4.09
CA ASN A 223 29.51 -16.62 3.53
C ASN A 223 28.40 -17.05 4.52
N LYS A 224 28.31 -16.37 5.67
CA LYS A 224 27.29 -16.61 6.69
C LYS A 224 26.59 -15.30 7.04
N GLN A 225 25.39 -15.41 7.62
CA GLN A 225 24.63 -14.30 8.18
C GLN A 225 24.82 -14.16 9.70
N THR A 226 25.44 -15.13 10.38
CA THR A 226 25.72 -15.12 11.83
C THR A 226 27.21 -15.08 12.14
N CYS A 227 27.55 -14.62 13.35
CA CYS A 227 28.92 -14.63 13.88
C CYS A 227 29.38 -16.05 14.26
N PRO A 228 30.66 -16.26 14.62
CA PRO A 228 31.20 -17.58 14.98
C PRO A 228 30.57 -18.24 16.22
N GLU A 229 29.80 -17.50 17.01
CA GLU A 229 29.11 -18.00 18.20
C GLU A 229 28.28 -19.25 17.87
N PRO A 230 28.54 -20.41 18.50
CA PRO A 230 27.86 -21.68 18.16
C PRO A 230 26.34 -21.58 18.25
N SER A 231 25.81 -20.92 19.28
CA SER A 231 24.36 -20.74 19.47
C SER A 231 23.72 -19.92 18.35
N HIS A 232 24.44 -18.96 17.76
CA HIS A 232 23.98 -18.19 16.60
C HIS A 232 24.18 -18.96 15.30
N ARG A 233 25.25 -19.76 15.19
CA ARG A 233 25.53 -20.58 14.01
C ARG A 233 24.47 -21.64 13.80
N ALA A 234 24.01 -22.28 14.87
CA ALA A 234 22.96 -23.29 14.85
C ALA A 234 21.68 -22.78 14.17
N LEU A 235 21.38 -21.48 14.28
CA LEU A 235 20.19 -20.87 13.67
C LEU A 235 20.22 -20.85 12.13
N GLU A 236 21.40 -21.00 11.50
CA GLU A 236 21.53 -21.12 10.05
C GLU A 236 21.33 -22.54 9.52
N ASP A 237 21.27 -23.56 10.37
CA ASP A 237 21.12 -24.96 9.94
C ASP A 237 19.72 -25.20 9.32
N PRO A 238 19.64 -25.51 8.02
CA PRO A 238 18.36 -25.81 7.36
C PRO A 238 17.68 -27.07 7.91
N ASN A 239 18.43 -28.02 8.48
CA ASN A 239 17.89 -29.32 8.91
C ASN A 239 17.03 -29.22 10.18
N GLY A 240 17.21 -28.17 11.00
CA GLY A 240 16.33 -27.89 12.13
C GLY A 240 15.03 -27.16 11.75
N ARG A 241 14.85 -26.80 10.47
CA ARG A 241 13.67 -26.08 9.95
C ARG A 241 12.66 -27.03 9.31
N SER A 242 12.23 -28.05 10.05
CA SER A 242 11.14 -28.91 9.60
C SER A 242 9.90 -28.06 9.30
N ALA A 243 9.41 -28.10 8.05
CA ALA A 243 8.16 -27.43 7.65
C ALA A 243 7.00 -27.82 8.58
N LEU A 244 7.03 -29.05 9.10
CA LEU A 244 6.08 -29.61 10.06
C LEU A 244 6.14 -28.92 11.44
N PHE A 245 7.32 -28.50 11.89
CA PHE A 245 7.48 -27.73 13.14
C PHE A 245 6.88 -26.33 13.01
N ILE A 246 7.13 -25.66 11.88
CA ILE A 246 6.54 -24.34 11.57
C ILE A 246 5.00 -24.44 11.49
N LEU A 247 4.48 -25.51 10.89
CA LEU A 247 3.04 -25.77 10.80
C LEU A 247 2.40 -26.06 12.16
N ARG A 248 3.03 -26.88 13.02
CA ARG A 248 2.54 -27.15 14.40
C ARG A 248 2.49 -25.87 15.22
N ARG A 249 3.52 -25.02 15.11
CA ARG A 249 3.57 -23.75 15.82
C ARG A 249 2.53 -22.73 15.31
N ARG A 250 2.23 -22.75 14.01
CA ARG A 250 1.11 -21.95 13.44
C ARG A 250 -0.24 -22.42 14.00
N LEU A 251 -0.43 -23.73 14.15
CA LEU A 251 -1.63 -24.32 14.75
C LEU A 251 -1.76 -23.95 16.24
N GLU A 252 -0.68 -24.06 17.02
CA GLU A 252 -0.66 -23.67 18.44
C GLU A 252 -0.96 -22.18 18.63
N ARG A 253 -0.41 -21.30 17.79
CA ARG A 253 -0.73 -19.85 17.85
C ARG A 253 -2.20 -19.59 17.57
N LEU A 254 -2.83 -20.29 16.62
CA LEU A 254 -4.27 -20.18 16.35
C LEU A 254 -5.12 -20.70 17.53
N GLN A 255 -4.62 -21.71 18.25
CA GLN A 255 -5.29 -22.23 19.45
C GLN A 255 -5.11 -21.29 20.66
N THR A 256 -3.99 -20.58 20.75
CA THR A 256 -3.67 -19.67 21.88
C THR A 256 -4.20 -18.25 21.65
N SER A 257 -4.33 -17.79 20.40
CA SER A 257 -4.90 -16.48 20.03
C SER A 257 -6.41 -16.37 20.27
N SER A 258 -7.03 -17.40 20.86
CA SER A 258 -8.38 -17.27 21.42
C SER A 258 -8.40 -16.47 22.73
N LEU A 259 -7.24 -16.04 23.27
CA LEU A 259 -7.17 -15.31 24.54
C LEU A 259 -6.32 -14.03 24.59
N GLU A 260 -5.36 -13.77 23.70
CA GLU A 260 -4.57 -12.53 23.73
C GLU A 260 -4.16 -12.09 22.32
N ASP A 261 -4.62 -10.91 21.90
CA ASP A 261 -4.29 -10.27 20.61
C ASP A 261 -3.46 -9.02 20.89
N GLU A 262 -2.17 -9.22 21.09
CA GLU A 262 -1.16 -8.16 21.18
C GLU A 262 -0.41 -8.12 19.83
N GLY A 263 -0.58 -6.98 19.13
CA GLY A 263 -0.15 -6.69 17.77
C GLY A 263 1.36 -6.75 17.54
N THR A 264 1.93 -7.95 17.60
CA THR A 264 3.28 -8.22 17.11
C THR A 264 3.22 -8.61 15.64
N GLY A 265 3.56 -7.67 14.76
CA GLY A 265 3.70 -7.92 13.34
C GLY A 265 4.51 -9.19 13.10
N VAL A 266 3.85 -10.23 12.58
CA VAL A 266 4.47 -11.53 12.33
C VAL A 266 5.41 -11.38 11.14
N SER A 267 6.68 -11.09 11.42
CA SER A 267 7.76 -11.34 10.48
C SER A 267 7.84 -12.85 10.27
N GLU A 268 7.44 -13.33 9.10
CA GLU A 268 7.48 -14.77 8.72
C GLU A 268 8.89 -15.41 8.82
N GLU A 269 9.94 -14.63 9.11
CA GLU A 269 11.34 -15.09 9.20
C GLU A 269 12.02 -14.81 10.56
N LEU A 270 11.27 -14.62 11.65
CA LEU A 270 11.86 -14.67 12.99
C LEU A 270 11.93 -16.13 13.45
N THR A 271 13.15 -16.68 13.56
CA THR A 271 13.38 -18.05 14.02
C THR A 271 13.74 -18.06 15.49
N GLU A 272 13.02 -18.85 16.30
CA GLU A 272 13.34 -19.17 17.69
C GLU A 272 13.58 -20.69 17.77
N TYR A 273 14.56 -21.14 18.57
CA TYR A 273 14.87 -22.57 18.76
C TYR A 273 14.59 -23.03 20.19
N ASP A 274 14.22 -24.31 20.31
CA ASP A 274 14.11 -25.06 21.56
C ASP A 274 14.90 -26.35 21.40
N GLU A 275 15.87 -26.62 22.28
CA GLU A 275 16.72 -27.82 22.16
C GLU A 275 16.13 -29.05 22.85
N ASN A 276 15.13 -28.92 23.75
CA ASN A 276 14.81 -30.03 24.67
C ASN A 276 13.33 -30.46 24.84
N GLY A 277 12.38 -30.01 24.02
CA GLY A 277 11.11 -30.75 23.82
C GLY A 277 10.25 -31.08 25.05
N GLU A 278 10.47 -30.45 26.20
CA GLU A 278 9.67 -30.58 27.41
C GLU A 278 9.51 -29.21 28.07
N CYS A 279 8.28 -28.88 28.46
CA CYS A 279 7.94 -27.66 29.16
C CYS A 279 7.95 -27.94 30.67
N PRO A 280 8.91 -27.37 31.44
CA PRO A 280 8.66 -27.03 32.82
C PRO A 280 8.51 -25.51 32.95
N SER A 281 7.54 -25.14 33.78
CA SER A 281 7.28 -23.82 34.34
C SER A 281 8.46 -22.85 34.35
N LYS A 282 8.18 -21.60 33.94
CA LYS A 282 9.10 -20.44 33.94
C LYS A 282 10.00 -20.43 35.18
N SER A 283 11.29 -20.66 34.98
CA SER A 283 12.33 -20.34 35.97
C SER A 283 12.51 -18.82 36.07
N GLU A 284 12.79 -18.33 37.27
CA GLU A 284 13.02 -16.89 37.54
C GLU A 284 14.31 -16.33 36.94
N GLU A 285 15.16 -17.18 36.35
CA GLU A 285 16.30 -16.76 35.54
C GLU A 285 15.89 -16.70 34.07
N GLY A 286 15.82 -15.48 33.53
CA GLY A 286 15.33 -15.17 32.20
C GLY A 286 16.04 -15.96 31.09
N ASN A 287 15.32 -16.90 30.50
CA ASN A 287 15.79 -17.69 29.37
C ASN A 287 15.73 -16.84 28.07
N THR A 288 16.66 -15.91 27.87
CA THR A 288 16.73 -15.09 26.65
C THR A 288 17.28 -15.92 25.48
N LYS A 289 16.40 -16.73 24.88
CA LYS A 289 16.70 -17.49 23.65
C LYS A 289 17.05 -16.53 22.50
N PRO A 290 18.13 -16.77 21.73
CA PRO A 290 18.54 -15.88 20.65
C PRO A 290 17.50 -15.89 19.51
N ARG A 291 17.03 -14.70 19.13
CA ARG A 291 16.12 -14.48 18.01
C ARG A 291 16.90 -14.02 16.79
N ALA A 292 16.80 -14.69 15.65
CA ALA A 292 17.44 -14.26 14.41
C ALA A 292 16.45 -13.71 13.38
N ARG A 293 16.89 -12.74 12.59
CA ARG A 293 16.16 -12.20 11.43
C ARG A 293 16.98 -12.43 10.17
N PHE A 294 16.77 -13.59 9.54
CA PHE A 294 17.57 -13.99 8.38
C PHE A 294 17.17 -13.30 7.09
N GLY A 295 15.88 -13.05 6.87
CA GLY A 295 15.45 -12.30 5.70
C GLY A 295 15.01 -10.89 6.04
N ARG A 296 13.97 -10.43 5.34
CA ARG A 296 13.66 -8.99 5.19
C ARG A 296 12.42 -8.60 5.98
N ARG A 297 12.48 -7.41 6.56
CA ARG A 297 11.32 -6.76 7.16
C ARG A 297 10.34 -6.36 6.07
N ARG A 298 9.08 -6.26 6.48
CA ARG A 298 8.01 -5.70 5.67
C ARG A 298 7.46 -4.47 6.37
N THR A 299 6.91 -3.56 5.59
CA THR A 299 6.11 -2.46 6.15
C THR A 299 5.01 -3.03 7.04
N HIS A 300 4.68 -2.32 8.12
CA HIS A 300 3.77 -2.77 9.16
C HIS A 300 2.34 -2.87 8.62
N ASN A 301 1.80 -1.75 8.17
CA ASN A 301 0.45 -1.63 7.62
C ASN A 301 0.36 -0.46 6.63
N GLU A 302 -0.72 -0.43 5.86
CA GLU A 302 -1.20 0.80 5.22
C GLU A 302 -2.26 1.41 6.12
N GLN A 303 -2.06 2.67 6.51
CA GLN A 303 -3.09 3.47 7.16
C GLN A 303 -3.93 4.15 6.10
N LEU A 304 -5.26 4.08 6.22
CA LEU A 304 -6.20 4.76 5.34
C LEU A 304 -6.95 5.87 6.08
N VAL A 305 -7.31 6.92 5.33
CA VAL A 305 -8.41 7.83 5.69
C VAL A 305 -9.53 7.59 4.71
N VAL A 306 -10.69 7.17 5.21
CA VAL A 306 -11.86 6.83 4.40
C VAL A 306 -13.02 7.72 4.82
N ALA A 307 -13.64 8.44 3.89
CA ALA A 307 -14.89 9.12 4.16
C ALA A 307 -15.97 8.08 4.50
N THR A 308 -16.92 8.42 5.38
CA THR A 308 -17.94 7.46 5.84
C THR A 308 -18.92 6.99 4.75
N CYS A 309 -18.78 7.52 3.53
CA CYS A 309 -19.44 7.03 2.30
C CYS A 309 -18.65 5.94 1.55
N GLY A 310 -17.42 5.61 1.98
CA GLY A 310 -16.55 4.61 1.36
C GLY A 310 -15.47 5.17 0.41
N VAL A 311 -15.46 6.48 0.14
CA VAL A 311 -14.42 7.11 -0.69
C VAL A 311 -13.11 7.22 0.11
N ILE A 312 -12.02 6.73 -0.48
CA ILE A 312 -10.68 6.76 0.14
C ILE A 312 -10.08 8.14 -0.09
N LEU A 313 -9.88 8.91 0.98
CA LEU A 313 -9.34 10.27 0.90
C LEU A 313 -7.81 10.27 0.86
N GLY A 314 -7.18 9.28 1.49
CA GLY A 314 -5.73 9.16 1.49
C GLY A 314 -5.23 7.87 2.13
N ARG A 315 -3.93 7.64 1.98
CA ARG A 315 -3.21 6.52 2.59
C ARG A 315 -1.80 6.92 3.04
N ALA A 316 -1.23 6.16 3.97
CA ALA A 316 0.17 6.21 4.34
C ALA A 316 0.71 4.82 4.66
N THR A 317 1.93 4.52 4.20
CA THR A 317 2.63 3.28 4.56
C THR A 317 3.34 3.45 5.90
N MET A 318 2.98 2.62 6.87
CA MET A 318 3.62 2.55 8.19
C MET A 318 4.73 1.49 8.18
N PHE A 319 5.91 1.79 8.74
CA PHE A 319 7.10 0.93 8.60
C PHE A 319 7.37 0.06 9.82
N GLY A 320 7.70 0.67 10.96
CA GLY A 320 8.06 -0.06 12.16
C GLY A 320 6.85 -0.51 12.98
N SER A 321 5.87 0.38 13.10
CA SER A 321 4.63 0.22 13.86
C SER A 321 3.57 1.19 13.36
N GLU A 322 2.32 0.99 13.78
CA GLU A 322 1.29 2.02 13.75
C GLU A 322 1.50 3.01 14.92
N GLY A 323 2.57 3.80 14.82
CA GLY A 323 2.91 4.78 15.85
C GLY A 323 1.91 5.92 15.89
N ILE A 324 1.45 6.31 17.09
CA ILE A 324 0.48 7.40 17.29
C ILE A 324 0.96 8.73 16.68
N ASP A 325 2.24 9.04 16.83
CA ASP A 325 2.82 10.23 16.20
C ASP A 325 2.77 10.14 14.66
N GLY A 326 3.04 8.97 14.10
CA GLY A 326 2.92 8.71 12.66
C GLY A 326 1.50 8.93 12.13
N VAL A 327 0.47 8.45 12.85
CA VAL A 327 -0.95 8.71 12.51
C VAL A 327 -1.28 10.20 12.62
N MET A 328 -0.80 10.89 13.65
CA MET A 328 -1.00 12.33 13.81
C MET A 328 -0.37 13.12 12.66
N GLN A 329 0.89 12.85 12.29
CA GLN A 329 1.56 13.51 11.17
C GLN A 329 0.88 13.18 9.84
N PHE A 330 0.43 11.94 9.66
CA PHE A 330 -0.35 11.54 8.49
C PHE A 330 -1.62 12.38 8.35
N LEU A 331 -2.40 12.55 9.42
CA LEU A 331 -3.61 13.37 9.42
C LEU A 331 -3.32 14.85 9.14
N LYS A 332 -2.23 15.40 9.69
CA LYS A 332 -1.80 16.78 9.41
C LYS A 332 -1.38 16.97 7.95
N ASN A 333 -0.62 16.03 7.39
CA ASN A 333 -0.18 16.06 6.00
C ASN A 333 -1.35 15.89 5.03
N MET A 334 -2.31 15.05 5.38
CA MET A 334 -3.55 14.90 4.64
C MET A 334 -4.33 16.22 4.67
N PHE A 335 -4.63 16.74 5.86
CA PHE A 335 -5.48 17.90 6.06
C PHE A 335 -4.69 19.11 6.60
N PRO A 336 -3.89 19.81 5.78
CA PRO A 336 -2.98 20.86 6.26
C PRO A 336 -3.70 22.12 6.78
N LEU A 337 -4.94 22.36 6.35
CA LEU A 337 -5.73 23.52 6.76
C LEU A 337 -6.72 23.18 7.88
N LEU A 338 -7.67 22.28 7.59
CA LEU A 338 -8.74 21.90 8.51
C LEU A 338 -9.01 20.41 8.44
N LEU A 339 -8.92 19.75 9.60
CA LEU A 339 -9.35 18.37 9.77
C LEU A 339 -10.87 18.24 9.56
N PRO A 340 -11.37 17.07 9.16
CA PRO A 340 -12.78 16.71 9.33
C PRO A 340 -13.20 16.94 10.79
N GLN A 341 -14.43 17.38 11.01
CA GLN A 341 -14.95 17.61 12.37
C GLN A 341 -14.98 16.32 13.18
N VAL A 342 -15.14 15.16 12.53
CA VAL A 342 -15.20 13.85 13.16
C VAL A 342 -14.19 12.91 12.54
N ILE A 343 -13.33 12.33 13.37
CA ILE A 343 -12.39 11.27 12.98
C ILE A 343 -12.66 10.05 13.86
N PHE A 344 -13.29 9.03 13.29
CA PHE A 344 -13.38 7.71 13.93
C PHE A 344 -12.03 7.01 13.83
N PHE A 345 -11.55 6.48 14.95
CA PHE A 345 -10.30 5.72 14.99
C PHE A 345 -10.37 4.70 16.14
N ASP A 346 -9.90 3.48 15.93
CA ASP A 346 -9.89 2.44 16.97
C ASP A 346 -9.01 2.84 18.17
N ASN A 347 -7.88 3.48 17.91
CA ASN A 347 -6.94 3.95 18.92
C ASN A 347 -7.06 5.47 19.18
N ALA A 348 -8.28 6.01 19.02
CA ALA A 348 -8.59 7.42 19.25
C ALA A 348 -8.16 7.90 20.65
N CYS A 349 -8.29 7.06 21.68
CA CYS A 349 -7.87 7.38 23.04
C CYS A 349 -6.38 7.72 23.14
N SER A 350 -5.51 6.91 22.53
CA SER A 350 -4.06 7.15 22.58
C SER A 350 -3.68 8.37 21.73
N LEU A 351 -4.32 8.54 20.58
CA LEU A 351 -4.14 9.74 19.75
C LEU A 351 -4.56 11.01 20.50
N LYS A 352 -5.71 11.01 21.17
CA LYS A 352 -6.18 12.15 21.96
C LYS A 352 -5.25 12.48 23.12
N LYS A 353 -4.74 11.47 23.84
CA LYS A 353 -3.72 11.68 24.90
C LYS A 353 -2.46 12.35 24.34
N HIS A 354 -1.97 11.87 23.19
CA HIS A 354 -0.80 12.43 22.53
C HIS A 354 -1.01 13.89 22.09
N VAL A 355 -2.15 14.18 21.44
CA VAL A 355 -2.54 15.54 21.03
C VAL A 355 -2.62 16.49 22.23
N ILE A 356 -3.23 16.06 23.34
CA ILE A 356 -3.32 16.86 24.58
C ILE A 356 -1.92 17.10 25.17
N ALA A 357 -1.09 16.07 25.25
CA ALA A 357 0.26 16.17 25.79
C ALA A 357 1.14 17.15 25.00
N LEU A 358 1.01 17.14 23.66
CA LEU A 358 1.72 18.06 22.77
C LEU A 358 1.08 19.45 22.67
N LYS A 359 -0.14 19.64 23.21
CA LYS A 359 -0.96 20.87 23.03
C LYS A 359 -1.13 21.22 21.55
N GLU A 360 -1.34 20.20 20.73
CA GLU A 360 -1.45 20.34 19.27
C GLU A 360 -2.81 20.92 18.89
N LYS A 361 -2.80 22.18 18.43
CA LYS A 361 -4.01 22.97 18.14
C LYS A 361 -4.70 22.58 16.84
N HIS A 362 -4.00 21.86 15.95
CA HIS A 362 -4.58 21.43 14.66
C HIS A 362 -5.85 20.58 14.84
N PHE A 363 -5.99 19.93 16.00
CA PHE A 363 -7.10 19.05 16.34
C PHE A 363 -8.16 19.70 17.25
N ASP A 364 -8.06 21.01 17.55
CA ASP A 364 -8.97 21.69 18.50
C ASP A 364 -10.44 21.61 18.07
N ASN A 365 -10.71 21.62 16.76
CA ASN A 365 -12.05 21.56 16.18
C ASN A 365 -12.45 20.15 15.71
N CYS A 366 -11.76 19.12 16.20
CA CYS A 366 -11.97 17.73 15.81
C CYS A 366 -12.40 16.89 17.02
N ILE A 367 -13.55 16.24 16.91
CA ILE A 367 -13.92 15.16 17.81
C ILE A 367 -13.29 13.85 17.33
N MET A 368 -12.83 13.04 18.27
CA MET A 368 -12.12 11.78 17.98
C MET A 368 -12.80 10.63 18.73
N PRO A 369 -14.00 10.21 18.29
CA PRO A 369 -14.66 9.05 18.88
C PRO A 369 -13.88 7.77 18.61
N VAL A 370 -13.84 6.88 19.61
CA VAL A 370 -13.46 5.48 19.36
C VAL A 370 -14.50 4.86 18.43
N ASP A 371 -14.05 4.06 17.47
CA ASP A 371 -14.96 3.30 16.60
C ASP A 371 -15.96 2.46 17.43
N ALA A 372 -17.23 2.43 17.02
CA ALA A 372 -18.32 1.84 17.79
C ALA A 372 -18.11 0.34 18.08
N PHE A 373 -17.50 -0.41 17.15
CA PHE A 373 -17.21 -1.82 17.37
C PHE A 373 -16.09 -1.98 18.41
N HIS A 374 -15.02 -1.20 18.29
CA HIS A 374 -13.91 -1.20 19.26
C HIS A 374 -14.35 -0.76 20.66
N ALA A 375 -15.17 0.28 20.75
CA ALA A 375 -15.73 0.74 22.01
C ALA A 375 -16.52 -0.37 22.72
N LYS A 376 -17.29 -1.17 21.98
CA LYS A 376 -18.09 -2.28 22.53
C LYS A 376 -17.25 -3.50 22.93
N THR A 377 -16.20 -3.81 22.18
CA THR A 377 -15.50 -5.10 22.29
C THR A 377 -14.16 -5.04 23.02
N LYS A 378 -13.52 -3.87 23.08
CA LYS A 378 -12.14 -3.71 23.57
C LYS A 378 -11.99 -2.73 24.73
N HIS A 379 -12.98 -1.85 24.97
CA HIS A 379 -12.94 -0.95 26.14
C HIS A 379 -13.75 -1.50 27.30
N LYS A 380 -13.20 -1.33 28.51
CA LYS A 380 -13.93 -1.56 29.77
C LYS A 380 -14.82 -0.35 30.06
N GLU A 381 -15.99 -0.56 30.65
CA GLU A 381 -16.87 0.53 31.09
C GLU A 381 -16.17 1.50 32.06
N SER A 382 -15.15 1.04 32.78
CA SER A 382 -14.35 1.84 33.72
C SER A 382 -13.23 2.66 33.07
N ASP A 383 -13.09 2.65 31.74
CA ASP A 383 -12.13 3.51 31.04
C ASP A 383 -12.59 4.98 31.08
N ASN A 384 -12.26 5.65 32.19
CA ASN A 384 -12.63 7.05 32.43
C ASN A 384 -12.13 7.99 31.34
N PHE A 385 -10.95 7.74 30.77
CA PHE A 385 -10.41 8.61 29.72
C PHE A 385 -11.24 8.49 28.45
N CYS A 386 -11.52 7.27 28.01
CA CYS A 386 -12.39 7.03 26.86
C CYS A 386 -13.76 7.66 27.08
N ASN A 387 -14.38 7.40 28.23
CA ASN A 387 -15.70 7.94 28.59
C ASN A 387 -15.76 9.47 28.63
N GLN A 388 -14.65 10.14 28.95
CA GLN A 388 -14.57 11.60 29.02
C GLN A 388 -14.20 12.28 27.71
N HIS A 389 -13.45 11.61 26.82
CA HIS A 389 -12.84 12.28 25.67
C HIS A 389 -13.11 11.66 24.30
N CYS A 390 -13.48 10.37 24.25
CA CYS A 390 -13.59 9.62 23.00
C CYS A 390 -14.88 8.79 22.91
N ASN A 391 -15.80 8.89 23.89
CA ASN A 391 -17.08 8.21 23.84
C ASN A 391 -18.02 8.97 22.92
N ALA A 392 -18.37 8.35 21.79
CA ALA A 392 -19.22 8.94 20.76
C ALA A 392 -20.58 9.43 21.28
N ALA A 393 -21.13 8.81 22.33
CA ALA A 393 -22.40 9.21 22.94
C ALA A 393 -22.40 10.62 23.55
N GLN A 394 -21.21 11.22 23.73
CA GLN A 394 -21.09 12.62 24.16
C GLN A 394 -21.54 13.64 23.10
N TRP A 395 -21.67 13.23 21.84
CA TRP A 395 -22.03 14.10 20.73
C TRP A 395 -23.34 13.64 20.10
N PRO A 396 -24.50 14.13 20.59
CA PRO A 396 -25.82 13.81 20.04
C PRO A 396 -25.93 14.10 18.54
N GLU A 397 -25.09 14.99 18.01
CA GLU A 397 -25.03 15.33 16.59
C GLU A 397 -24.59 14.18 15.69
N LEU A 398 -24.02 13.11 16.24
CA LEU A 398 -23.66 11.89 15.50
C LEU A 398 -24.82 10.92 15.33
N PHE A 399 -25.97 11.21 15.96
CA PHE A 399 -27.13 10.33 16.02
C PHE A 399 -28.39 11.00 15.48
N ASN A 400 -29.25 10.19 14.89
CA ASN A 400 -30.63 10.53 14.57
C ASN A 400 -31.55 9.53 15.28
N GLY A 401 -32.02 9.92 16.48
CA GLY A 401 -32.59 8.96 17.44
C GLY A 401 -31.54 7.94 17.86
N ASP A 402 -31.87 6.65 17.78
CA ASP A 402 -30.95 5.55 18.12
C ASP A 402 -30.07 5.09 16.95
N LYS A 403 -30.05 5.83 15.83
CA LYS A 403 -29.31 5.45 14.62
C LYS A 403 -28.12 6.36 14.40
N TRP A 404 -26.98 5.77 14.06
CA TRP A 404 -25.81 6.48 13.60
C TRP A 404 -26.08 7.21 12.29
N ILE A 405 -25.63 8.47 12.21
CA ILE A 405 -25.68 9.26 10.96
C ILE A 405 -24.56 8.82 10.01
N PHE A 406 -23.37 8.57 10.57
CA PHE A 406 -22.18 8.21 9.81
C PHE A 406 -21.84 6.73 9.96
N ASN A 407 -21.45 6.09 8.86
CA ASN A 407 -20.97 4.71 8.87
C ASN A 407 -19.50 4.65 9.31
N SER A 408 -19.25 4.34 10.59
CA SER A 408 -17.89 4.19 11.11
C SER A 408 -17.19 2.91 10.61
N SER A 409 -17.94 1.92 10.11
CA SER A 409 -17.39 0.68 9.51
C SER A 409 -16.96 0.83 8.04
N ALA A 410 -16.99 2.05 7.48
CA ALA A 410 -16.60 2.28 6.08
C ALA A 410 -15.14 1.88 5.78
N ALA A 411 -14.25 2.02 6.77
CA ALA A 411 -12.85 1.62 6.63
C ALA A 411 -12.69 0.10 6.60
N GLU A 412 -13.45 -0.66 7.38
CA GLU A 412 -13.38 -2.14 7.40
C GLU A 412 -13.69 -2.74 6.02
N MET A 413 -14.79 -2.33 5.39
CA MET A 413 -15.14 -2.78 4.02
C MET A 413 -14.08 -2.38 2.99
N THR A 414 -13.44 -1.23 3.20
CA THR A 414 -12.40 -0.71 2.34
C THR A 414 -11.09 -1.47 2.51
N ASN A 415 -10.74 -1.80 3.76
CA ASN A 415 -9.61 -2.64 4.11
C ASN A 415 -9.80 -4.04 3.55
N ALA A 416 -10.98 -4.66 3.69
CA ALA A 416 -11.26 -5.95 3.08
C ALA A 416 -11.02 -5.94 1.56
N TRP A 417 -11.40 -4.86 0.87
CA TRP A 417 -11.09 -4.73 -0.56
C TRP A 417 -9.60 -4.50 -0.83
N LEU A 418 -8.93 -3.62 -0.07
CA LEU A 418 -7.52 -3.36 -0.28
C LEU A 418 -6.66 -4.62 -0.01
N GLY A 419 -7.07 -5.43 0.97
CA GLY A 419 -6.45 -6.69 1.35
C GLY A 419 -6.43 -7.74 0.24
N GLY A 420 -7.39 -7.71 -0.69
CA GLY A 420 -7.38 -8.60 -1.85
C GLY A 420 -6.14 -8.43 -2.75
N PHE A 421 -5.44 -7.29 -2.68
CA PHE A 421 -4.20 -7.05 -3.42
C PHE A 421 -2.95 -7.59 -2.73
N GLN A 422 -3.04 -8.12 -1.50
CA GLN A 422 -1.89 -8.50 -0.69
C GLN A 422 -0.91 -9.43 -1.42
N ALA A 423 -1.40 -10.45 -2.12
CA ALA A 423 -0.56 -11.38 -2.88
C ALA A 423 0.17 -10.70 -4.05
N MET A 424 -0.45 -9.71 -4.67
CA MET A 424 0.08 -8.99 -5.84
C MET A 424 1.19 -8.02 -5.44
N VAL A 425 0.97 -7.28 -4.35
CA VAL A 425 1.89 -6.24 -3.90
C VAL A 425 3.02 -6.78 -3.02
N ARG A 426 2.92 -8.04 -2.58
CA ARG A 426 3.82 -8.68 -1.60
C ARG A 426 5.30 -8.51 -1.93
N GLU A 427 5.66 -8.57 -3.21
CA GLU A 427 7.05 -8.52 -3.65
C GLU A 427 7.38 -7.25 -4.42
N MET A 428 6.47 -6.28 -4.51
CA MET A 428 6.72 -5.07 -5.29
C MET A 428 7.84 -4.21 -4.69
N ARG A 429 8.62 -3.56 -5.57
CA ARG A 429 9.52 -2.46 -5.18
C ARG A 429 8.69 -1.27 -4.69
N ALA A 430 9.28 -0.41 -3.86
CA ALA A 430 8.59 0.74 -3.27
C ALA A 430 7.83 1.60 -4.30
N ALA A 431 8.51 2.04 -5.36
CA ALA A 431 7.91 2.86 -6.43
C ALA A 431 6.64 2.22 -7.03
N ARG A 432 6.74 0.93 -7.36
CA ARG A 432 5.64 0.16 -7.98
C ARG A 432 4.51 -0.11 -7.00
N TYR A 433 4.84 -0.44 -5.75
CA TYR A 433 3.87 -0.67 -4.69
C TYR A 433 3.01 0.58 -4.45
N ASP A 434 3.65 1.72 -4.19
CA ASP A 434 2.95 2.94 -3.82
C ASP A 434 2.07 3.43 -4.97
N PHE A 435 2.64 3.48 -6.18
CA PHE A 435 1.89 3.85 -7.37
C PHE A 435 0.72 2.89 -7.65
N PHE A 436 0.94 1.57 -7.52
CA PHE A 436 -0.09 0.57 -7.78
C PHE A 436 -1.29 0.77 -6.86
N LEU A 437 -1.06 0.92 -5.55
CA LEU A 437 -2.13 1.18 -4.59
C LEU A 437 -2.88 2.47 -4.94
N ASP A 438 -2.17 3.54 -5.31
CA ASP A 438 -2.82 4.79 -5.67
C ASP A 438 -3.64 4.71 -6.96
N GLU A 439 -3.17 3.95 -7.95
CA GLU A 439 -3.91 3.71 -9.19
C GLU A 439 -5.18 2.88 -8.95
N VAL A 440 -5.13 1.80 -8.16
CA VAL A 440 -6.35 1.03 -7.89
C VAL A 440 -7.33 1.80 -7.01
N ILE A 441 -6.84 2.61 -6.07
CA ILE A 441 -7.66 3.51 -5.25
C ILE A 441 -8.36 4.56 -6.11
N LYS A 442 -7.64 5.17 -7.07
CA LYS A 442 -8.21 6.13 -8.03
C LYS A 442 -9.42 5.53 -8.75
N TRP A 443 -9.26 4.34 -9.33
CA TRP A 443 -10.35 3.66 -10.04
C TRP A 443 -11.50 3.27 -9.12
N ARG A 444 -11.23 2.76 -7.92
CA ARG A 444 -12.27 2.48 -6.92
C ARG A 444 -13.07 3.73 -6.55
N ASN A 445 -12.38 4.84 -6.30
CA ASN A 445 -13.04 6.10 -5.93
C ASN A 445 -13.96 6.58 -7.06
N ARG A 446 -13.52 6.51 -8.33
CA ARG A 446 -14.37 6.86 -9.48
C ARG A 446 -15.64 6.00 -9.53
N LEU A 447 -15.52 4.68 -9.37
CA LEU A 447 -16.68 3.78 -9.30
C LEU A 447 -17.60 4.09 -8.11
N THR A 448 -17.02 4.42 -6.95
CA THR A 448 -17.77 4.75 -5.74
C THR A 448 -18.50 6.08 -5.89
N ILE A 449 -17.90 7.08 -6.54
CA ILE A 449 -18.52 8.38 -6.81
C ILE A 449 -19.67 8.25 -7.82
N GLU A 450 -19.49 7.44 -8.85
CA GLU A 450 -20.57 7.12 -9.80
C GLU A 450 -21.75 6.45 -9.08
N GLU A 451 -21.47 5.49 -8.20
CA GLU A 451 -22.49 4.85 -7.37
C GLU A 451 -23.19 5.85 -6.45
N LEU A 452 -22.43 6.71 -5.79
CA LEU A 452 -22.97 7.77 -4.92
C LEU A 452 -23.87 8.73 -5.69
N SER A 453 -23.50 9.07 -6.93
CA SER A 453 -24.32 9.90 -7.82
C SER A 453 -25.63 9.20 -8.16
N ARG A 454 -25.56 7.92 -8.52
CA ARG A 454 -26.73 7.09 -8.89
C ARG A 454 -27.75 6.97 -7.76
N VAL A 455 -27.29 6.89 -6.51
CA VAL A 455 -28.18 6.82 -5.33
C VAL A 455 -28.57 8.20 -4.78
N GLY A 456 -28.28 9.29 -5.49
CA GLY A 456 -28.67 10.65 -5.12
C GLY A 456 -27.91 11.22 -3.92
N ALA A 457 -26.70 10.74 -3.64
CA ALA A 457 -25.90 11.21 -2.50
C ALA A 457 -25.20 12.56 -2.75
N ASP A 458 -25.29 13.14 -3.96
CA ASP A 458 -24.72 14.45 -4.32
C ASP A 458 -23.20 14.56 -4.03
N PRO A 459 -22.36 13.69 -4.63
CA PRO A 459 -20.93 13.71 -4.43
C PRO A 459 -20.28 14.93 -5.11
N LYS A 460 -19.39 15.61 -4.38
CA LYS A 460 -18.64 16.78 -4.86
C LYS A 460 -17.33 16.95 -4.10
N LEU A 461 -16.48 17.85 -4.59
CA LEU A 461 -15.31 18.35 -3.86
C LEU A 461 -15.73 19.59 -3.04
N LEU A 462 -15.00 19.90 -1.96
CA LEU A 462 -15.27 21.08 -1.14
C LEU A 462 -14.69 22.36 -1.73
N ASN A 463 -13.65 22.23 -2.55
CA ASN A 463 -12.97 23.34 -3.22
C ASN A 463 -13.87 24.14 -4.18
#